data_AF-A0AA43MAT7-F1
#
_entry.id   AF-A0AA43MAT7-F1
#
_cell.length_a   1.000
_cell.length_b   1.000
_cell.length_c   1.000
_cell.angle_alpha   90.00
_cell.angle_beta   90.00
_cell.angle_gamma   90.00
#
_symmetry.space_group_name_H-M   'P 1'
#
loop_
_entity.id
_entity.type
_entity.pdbx_description
1 polymer ?
#
loop_
_entity_poly.entity_id
_entity_poly.type
_entity_poly.pdbx_seq_one_letter_code
_entity_poly.pdbx_strand_id
1 'polypeptide(L)'
;MFIKSITKFVIASSCISLLSACAVVAVGGVTAGATIMADRRTPAVQAIDKGIELQAENALDKRFGDKANINVTSFNQKVLLTGEVQDDGIKNEAGDYVKSMKNARSSFNELVVGPISSYTARASDSYLESKIKTQMIFTDQLPSNSMAIVAEGGNVYLMGILTQNEAALAKKVASNTNGVKEVFAYFDIISDAEKNRLEKQGKADDTQPSSPPVNK
;
A
#
# COMPACT_ATOMS: atom_id res chain seq x y z
N MET A 1 -5.42 -14.69 -48.32
CA MET A 1 -5.98 -15.14 -47.02
C MET A 1 -4.93 -15.24 -45.91
N PHE A 2 -3.66 -15.55 -46.22
CA PHE A 2 -2.57 -15.71 -45.24
C PHE A 2 -2.14 -14.42 -44.50
N ILE A 3 -2.19 -13.25 -45.14
CA ILE A 3 -1.72 -11.98 -44.53
C ILE A 3 -2.62 -11.50 -43.38
N LYS A 4 -3.95 -11.71 -43.46
CA LYS A 4 -4.90 -11.34 -42.39
C LYS A 4 -4.77 -12.20 -41.12
N SER A 5 -4.23 -13.42 -41.23
CA SER A 5 -4.02 -14.31 -40.09
C SER A 5 -2.76 -13.92 -39.29
N ILE A 6 -1.73 -13.44 -40.00
CA ILE A 6 -0.46 -13.01 -39.40
C ILE A 6 -0.66 -11.72 -38.58
N THR A 7 -1.48 -10.78 -39.05
CA THR A 7 -1.78 -9.54 -38.29
C THR A 7 -2.49 -9.80 -36.97
N LYS A 8 -3.37 -10.82 -36.91
CA LYS A 8 -4.04 -11.22 -35.66
C LYS A 8 -3.08 -11.89 -34.68
N PHE A 9 -2.08 -12.63 -35.18
CA PHE A 9 -1.08 -13.28 -34.33
C PHE A 9 -0.06 -12.30 -33.75
N VAL A 10 0.31 -11.26 -34.51
CA VAL A 10 1.24 -10.20 -34.05
C VAL A 10 0.59 -9.31 -32.97
N ILE A 11 -0.69 -8.99 -33.09
CA ILE A 11 -1.42 -8.21 -32.07
C ILE A 11 -1.63 -9.05 -30.80
N ALA A 12 -1.95 -10.34 -30.92
CA ALA A 12 -2.09 -11.24 -29.77
C ALA A 12 -0.76 -11.46 -29.01
N SER A 13 0.36 -11.52 -29.74
CA SER A 13 1.68 -11.69 -29.12
C SER A 13 2.17 -10.44 -28.38
N SER A 14 1.70 -9.24 -28.77
CA SER A 14 2.07 -7.98 -28.12
C SER A 14 1.30 -7.71 -26.82
N CYS A 15 0.19 -8.41 -26.56
CA CYS A 15 -0.56 -8.33 -25.30
C CYS A 15 -0.04 -9.26 -24.21
N ILE A 16 0.69 -10.33 -24.55
CA ILE A 16 1.23 -11.29 -23.57
C ILE A 16 2.47 -10.72 -22.86
N SER A 17 3.21 -9.81 -23.49
CA SER A 17 4.38 -9.13 -22.89
C SER A 17 4.03 -8.09 -21.82
N LEU A 18 2.75 -7.76 -21.64
CA LEU A 18 2.29 -6.88 -20.56
C LEU A 18 1.83 -7.64 -19.31
N LEU A 19 1.77 -8.99 -19.35
CA LEU A 19 1.36 -9.81 -18.20
C LEU A 19 2.52 -10.35 -17.35
N SER A 20 3.77 -10.10 -17.75
CA SER A 20 4.95 -10.45 -16.94
C SER A 20 5.46 -9.32 -16.03
N ALA A 21 4.61 -8.34 -15.69
CA ALA A 21 4.96 -7.29 -14.73
C ALA A 21 4.93 -7.73 -13.25
N CYS A 22 4.58 -8.99 -12.94
CA CYS A 22 4.85 -9.61 -11.63
C CYS A 22 6.30 -10.13 -11.50
N ALA A 23 7.16 -9.92 -12.50
CA ALA A 23 8.58 -10.10 -12.31
C ALA A 23 9.11 -8.90 -11.50
N VAL A 24 9.48 -9.17 -10.25
CA VAL A 24 10.37 -8.30 -9.48
C VAL A 24 11.56 -7.99 -10.38
N VAL A 25 11.61 -6.77 -10.91
CA VAL A 25 12.79 -6.26 -11.57
C VAL A 25 13.80 -6.01 -10.45
N ALA A 26 14.52 -7.06 -10.06
CA ALA A 26 15.77 -6.93 -9.34
C ALA A 26 16.78 -6.34 -10.32
N VAL A 27 16.70 -5.03 -10.56
CA VAL A 27 17.81 -4.30 -11.17
C VAL A 27 18.96 -4.41 -10.17
N GLY A 28 19.88 -5.33 -10.42
CA GLY A 28 21.19 -5.38 -9.78
C GLY A 28 22.02 -4.15 -10.18
N GLY A 29 21.59 -2.98 -9.72
CA GLY A 29 22.10 -1.68 -10.15
C GLY A 29 21.66 -0.55 -9.23
N VAL A 30 21.91 -0.69 -7.94
CA VAL A 30 22.13 0.47 -7.06
C VAL A 30 23.62 0.55 -6.78
N THR A 31 24.32 1.32 -7.61
CA THR A 31 25.69 1.76 -7.34
C THR A 31 25.71 2.53 -6.02
N ALA A 32 26.46 2.02 -5.04
CA ALA A 32 26.93 2.68 -3.82
C ALA A 32 26.20 3.98 -3.39
N GLY A 33 25.16 3.87 -2.56
CA GLY A 33 24.60 5.04 -1.87
C GLY A 33 23.24 4.81 -1.21
N ALA A 34 22.28 4.24 -1.95
CA ALA A 34 20.94 3.98 -1.42
C ALA A 34 20.85 2.55 -0.89
N THR A 35 21.06 2.35 0.42
CA THR A 35 20.62 1.13 1.08
C THR A 35 19.10 1.17 1.11
N ILE A 36 18.45 0.44 0.21
CA ILE A 36 17.00 0.22 0.31
C ILE A 36 16.78 -0.54 1.63
N MET A 37 16.22 0.15 2.62
CA MET A 37 15.92 -0.47 3.91
C MET A 37 14.83 -1.52 3.70
N ALA A 38 15.05 -2.72 4.24
CA ALA A 38 14.07 -3.79 4.21
C ALA A 38 12.80 -3.35 4.97
N ASP A 39 11.65 -3.92 4.59
CA ASP A 39 10.44 -3.77 5.38
C ASP A 39 10.69 -4.32 6.80
N ARG A 40 10.31 -3.55 7.82
CA ARG A 40 10.43 -3.94 9.23
C ARG A 40 9.35 -4.95 9.64
N ARG A 41 8.38 -5.26 8.76
CA ARG A 41 7.40 -6.34 8.94
C ARG A 41 7.97 -7.67 8.44
N THR A 42 7.76 -8.72 9.22
CA THR A 42 8.07 -10.09 8.77
C THR A 42 7.17 -10.49 7.60
N PRO A 43 7.60 -11.43 6.73
CA PRO A 43 6.75 -11.96 5.65
C PRO A 43 5.41 -12.51 6.15
N ALA A 44 5.38 -13.10 7.35
CA ALA A 44 4.16 -13.59 7.97
C ALA A 44 3.18 -12.43 8.28
N VAL A 45 3.67 -11.30 8.80
CA VAL A 45 2.84 -10.11 9.03
C VAL A 45 2.34 -9.52 7.71
N GLN A 46 3.18 -9.47 6.68
CA GLN A 46 2.75 -8.99 5.35
C GLN A 46 1.66 -9.89 4.75
N ALA A 47 1.75 -11.21 4.92
CA ALA A 47 0.72 -12.15 4.50
C ALA A 47 -0.60 -11.97 5.28
N ILE A 48 -0.51 -11.71 6.59
CA ILE A 48 -1.68 -11.40 7.43
C ILE A 48 -2.33 -10.09 6.96
N ASP A 49 -1.54 -9.04 6.73
CA ASP A 49 -2.00 -7.75 6.20
C ASP A 49 -2.76 -7.95 4.88
N LYS A 50 -2.18 -8.70 3.94
CA LYS A 50 -2.85 -8.95 2.66
C LYS A 50 -4.14 -9.77 2.83
N GLY A 51 -4.15 -10.72 3.75
CA GLY A 51 -5.37 -11.46 4.11
C GLY A 51 -6.47 -10.55 4.65
N ILE A 52 -6.13 -9.58 5.51
CA ILE A 52 -7.07 -8.59 6.03
C ILE A 52 -7.63 -7.73 4.91
N GLU A 53 -6.78 -7.17 4.05
CA GLU A 53 -7.21 -6.36 2.90
C GLU A 53 -8.19 -7.13 2.03
N LEU A 54 -7.80 -8.31 1.54
CA LEU A 54 -8.63 -9.11 0.65
C LEU A 54 -9.96 -9.51 1.32
N GLN A 55 -9.94 -9.89 2.60
CA GLN A 55 -11.17 -10.25 3.30
C GLN A 55 -12.10 -9.04 3.45
N ALA A 56 -11.56 -7.88 3.81
CA ALA A 56 -12.33 -6.66 4.01
C ALA A 56 -12.88 -6.10 2.70
N GLU A 57 -12.05 -5.98 1.67
CA GLU A 57 -12.44 -5.52 0.33
C GLU A 57 -13.61 -6.36 -0.20
N ASN A 58 -13.46 -7.69 -0.23
CA ASN A 58 -14.51 -8.58 -0.72
C ASN A 58 -15.82 -8.48 0.08
N ALA A 59 -15.73 -8.33 1.41
CA ALA A 59 -16.91 -8.24 2.25
C ALA A 59 -17.63 -6.89 2.09
N LEU A 60 -16.89 -5.79 2.01
CA LEU A 60 -17.44 -4.45 1.88
C LEU A 60 -18.01 -4.23 0.48
N ASP A 61 -17.33 -4.69 -0.57
CA ASP A 61 -17.82 -4.69 -1.95
C ASP A 61 -19.14 -5.46 -2.07
N LYS A 62 -19.20 -6.69 -1.52
CA LYS A 62 -20.42 -7.49 -1.52
C LYS A 62 -21.59 -6.83 -0.76
N ARG A 63 -21.31 -6.06 0.28
CA ARG A 63 -22.34 -5.40 1.11
C ARG A 63 -22.89 -4.14 0.46
N PHE A 64 -22.00 -3.32 -0.10
CA PHE A 64 -22.34 -1.96 -0.51
C PHE A 64 -22.36 -1.76 -2.02
N GLY A 65 -21.57 -2.53 -2.77
CA GLY A 65 -21.47 -2.43 -4.23
C GLY A 65 -21.31 -0.99 -4.69
N ASP A 66 -22.10 -0.59 -5.70
CA ASP A 66 -22.05 0.76 -6.28
C ASP A 66 -22.45 1.90 -5.33
N LYS A 67 -22.91 1.59 -4.11
CA LYS A 67 -23.22 2.60 -3.08
C LYS A 67 -21.98 3.13 -2.37
N ALA A 68 -20.83 2.51 -2.59
CA ALA A 68 -19.60 2.87 -1.93
C ALA A 68 -18.39 2.61 -2.84
N ASN A 69 -17.36 3.42 -2.67
CA ASN A 69 -16.04 3.19 -3.23
C ASN A 69 -15.10 3.13 -2.03
N ILE A 70 -14.86 1.93 -1.49
CA ILE A 70 -14.07 1.74 -0.27
C ILE A 70 -12.75 1.08 -0.63
N ASN A 71 -11.67 1.80 -0.39
CA ASN A 71 -10.31 1.29 -0.46
C ASN A 71 -9.89 0.83 0.94
N VAL A 72 -9.34 -0.38 1.03
CA VAL A 72 -8.81 -0.94 2.28
C VAL A 72 -7.30 -1.05 2.19
N THR A 73 -6.58 -0.52 3.17
CA THR A 73 -5.13 -0.71 3.28
C THR A 73 -4.80 -1.27 4.65
N SER A 74 -4.01 -2.34 4.71
CA SER A 74 -3.51 -2.90 5.97
C SER A 74 -2.00 -2.78 6.07
N PHE A 75 -1.54 -2.20 7.17
CA PHE A 75 -0.12 -2.15 7.48
C PHE A 75 0.12 -2.51 8.95
N ASN A 76 0.89 -3.58 9.17
CA ASN A 76 1.18 -4.10 10.51
C ASN A 76 -0.10 -4.34 11.32
N GLN A 77 -1.09 -4.96 10.68
CA GLN A 77 -2.43 -5.27 11.18
C GLN A 77 -3.27 -4.06 11.56
N LYS A 78 -2.83 -2.83 11.25
CA LYS A 78 -3.65 -1.63 11.33
C LYS A 78 -4.37 -1.45 10.00
N VAL A 79 -5.68 -1.26 10.03
CA VAL A 79 -6.50 -1.12 8.82
C VAL A 79 -6.94 0.31 8.65
N LEU A 80 -6.79 0.83 7.44
CA LEU A 80 -7.28 2.13 7.02
C LEU A 80 -8.37 1.93 5.97
N LEU A 81 -9.53 2.57 6.19
CA LEU A 81 -10.59 2.71 5.20
C LEU A 81 -10.56 4.12 4.62
N THR A 82 -10.50 4.22 3.29
CA THR A 82 -10.53 5.47 2.52
C THR A 82 -11.51 5.35 1.36
N GLY A 83 -11.87 6.49 0.77
CA GLY A 83 -12.81 6.59 -0.34
C GLY A 83 -14.14 7.21 0.08
N GLU A 84 -15.20 6.90 -0.65
CA GLU A 84 -16.48 7.59 -0.55
C GLU A 84 -17.65 6.64 -0.33
N VAL A 85 -18.63 7.12 0.43
CA VAL A 85 -19.89 6.40 0.70
C VAL A 85 -21.08 7.34 0.52
N GLN A 86 -22.24 6.79 0.19
CA GLN A 86 -23.46 7.57 -0.01
C GLN A 86 -24.01 8.21 1.29
N ASP A 87 -23.80 7.58 2.44
CA ASP A 87 -24.31 8.05 3.73
C ASP A 87 -23.47 7.60 4.93
N ASP A 88 -23.71 8.21 6.09
CA ASP A 88 -23.05 7.87 7.35
C ASP A 88 -23.37 6.44 7.84
N GLY A 89 -24.49 5.85 7.42
CA GLY A 89 -24.86 4.48 7.77
C GLY A 89 -23.85 3.49 7.20
N ILE A 90 -23.55 3.62 5.89
CA ILE A 90 -22.52 2.82 5.22
C ILE A 90 -21.15 3.08 5.84
N LYS A 91 -20.80 4.35 6.11
CA LYS A 91 -19.53 4.71 6.77
C LYS A 91 -19.36 3.95 8.08
N ASN A 92 -20.38 3.98 8.94
CA ASN A 92 -20.34 3.36 10.26
C ASN A 92 -20.30 1.83 10.16
N GLU A 93 -21.14 1.22 9.32
CA GLU A 93 -21.16 -0.24 9.15
C GLU A 93 -19.82 -0.77 8.60
N ALA A 94 -19.20 -0.08 7.64
CA ALA A 94 -17.88 -0.44 7.12
C ALA A 94 -16.80 -0.38 8.22
N GLY A 95 -16.82 0.68 9.02
CA GLY A 95 -15.91 0.84 10.16
C GLY A 95 -16.07 -0.25 11.21
N ASP A 96 -17.32 -0.56 11.58
CA ASP A 96 -17.64 -1.61 12.56
C ASP A 96 -17.25 -3.00 12.06
N TYR A 97 -17.46 -3.28 10.76
CA TYR A 97 -17.06 -4.53 10.14
C TYR A 97 -15.55 -4.76 10.31
N VAL A 98 -14.72 -3.79 9.89
CA VAL A 98 -13.26 -3.93 9.99
C VAL A 98 -12.80 -4.00 11.45
N LYS A 99 -13.41 -3.21 12.33
CA LYS A 99 -13.12 -3.24 13.77
C LYS A 99 -13.40 -4.60 14.42
N SER A 100 -14.32 -5.39 13.87
CA SER A 100 -14.66 -6.74 14.34
C SER A 100 -13.73 -7.85 13.83
N MET A 101 -12.84 -7.55 12.87
CA MET A 101 -11.95 -8.55 12.28
C MET A 101 -10.89 -9.01 13.28
N LYS A 102 -10.78 -10.33 13.47
CA LYS A 102 -9.89 -10.93 14.49
C LYS A 102 -8.40 -10.55 14.34
N ASN A 103 -7.95 -10.36 13.11
CA ASN A 103 -6.55 -10.05 12.81
C ASN A 103 -6.27 -8.55 12.73
N ALA A 104 -7.28 -7.68 12.83
CA ALA A 104 -7.10 -6.24 12.83
C ALA A 104 -6.75 -5.77 14.25
N ARG A 105 -5.55 -5.18 14.42
CA ARG A 105 -5.09 -4.61 15.69
C ARG A 105 -5.76 -3.26 15.99
N SER A 106 -6.01 -2.47 14.95
CA SER A 106 -6.75 -1.21 15.02
C SER A 106 -7.34 -0.87 13.67
N SER A 107 -8.40 -0.06 13.65
CA SER A 107 -9.00 0.46 12.42
C SER A 107 -9.11 1.99 12.45
N PHE A 108 -8.90 2.61 11.29
CA PHE A 108 -9.05 4.04 11.05
C PHE A 108 -10.04 4.22 9.90
N ASN A 109 -11.13 4.95 10.14
CA ASN A 109 -12.22 5.11 9.19
C ASN A 109 -12.27 6.54 8.66
N GLU A 110 -11.60 6.74 7.53
CA GLU A 110 -11.48 8.04 6.84
C GLU A 110 -12.36 8.11 5.60
N LEU A 111 -13.42 7.29 5.55
CA LEU A 111 -14.45 7.36 4.51
C LEU A 111 -15.15 8.72 4.54
N VAL A 112 -15.37 9.30 3.38
CA VAL A 112 -16.08 10.57 3.23
C VAL A 112 -17.49 10.30 2.74
N VAL A 113 -18.48 10.93 3.37
CA VAL A 113 -19.86 10.91 2.86
C VAL A 113 -19.95 11.91 1.72
N GLY A 114 -20.21 11.41 0.51
CA GLY A 114 -20.18 12.26 -0.68
C GLY A 114 -20.34 11.49 -2.00
N PRO A 115 -20.33 12.21 -3.13
CA PRO A 115 -20.39 11.59 -4.44
C PRO A 115 -19.13 10.74 -4.67
N ILE A 116 -19.31 9.59 -5.31
CA ILE A 116 -18.23 8.71 -5.71
C ILE A 116 -17.28 9.44 -6.68
N SER A 117 -15.98 9.42 -6.39
CA SER A 117 -14.97 10.12 -7.18
C SER A 117 -14.93 9.67 -8.64
N SER A 118 -14.77 10.63 -9.55
CA SER A 118 -14.62 10.36 -10.99
C SER A 118 -13.31 9.63 -11.28
N TYR A 119 -13.23 8.94 -12.43
CA TYR A 119 -12.00 8.26 -12.85
C TYR A 119 -10.80 9.22 -12.94
N THR A 120 -11.03 10.47 -13.36
CA THR A 120 -9.98 11.50 -13.43
C THR A 120 -9.47 11.93 -12.06
N ALA A 121 -10.36 12.05 -11.06
CA ALA A 121 -9.96 12.36 -9.69
C ALA A 121 -9.09 11.23 -9.11
N ARG A 122 -9.52 9.98 -9.26
CA ARG A 122 -8.76 8.80 -8.81
C ARG A 122 -7.40 8.67 -9.49
N ALA A 123 -7.33 8.97 -10.79
CA ALA A 123 -6.05 8.99 -11.52
C ALA A 123 -5.11 10.08 -10.99
N SER A 124 -5.65 11.26 -10.63
CA SER A 124 -4.88 12.33 -9.99
C SER A 124 -4.34 11.90 -8.62
N ASP A 125 -5.16 11.22 -7.80
CA ASP A 125 -4.74 10.72 -6.49
C ASP A 125 -3.68 9.61 -6.62
N SER A 126 -3.84 8.67 -7.55
CA SER A 126 -2.82 7.65 -7.84
C SER A 126 -1.48 8.26 -8.26
N TYR A 127 -1.53 9.33 -9.05
CA TYR A 127 -0.33 10.08 -9.44
C TYR A 127 0.28 10.81 -8.24
N LEU A 128 -0.53 11.43 -7.39
CA LEU A 128 -0.09 12.09 -6.16
C LEU A 128 0.59 11.09 -5.21
N GLU A 129 -0.02 9.93 -4.98
CA GLU A 129 0.55 8.84 -4.19
C GLU A 129 1.91 8.39 -4.75
N SER A 130 1.98 8.13 -6.05
CA SER A 130 3.22 7.73 -6.73
C SER A 130 4.33 8.76 -6.60
N LYS A 131 3.98 10.05 -6.69
CA LYS A 131 4.90 11.18 -6.52
C LYS A 131 5.43 11.23 -5.08
N ILE A 132 4.56 11.12 -4.08
CA ILE A 132 4.96 11.11 -2.66
C ILE A 132 5.85 9.90 -2.40
N LYS A 133 5.45 8.71 -2.83
CA LYS A 133 6.23 7.48 -2.67
C LYS A 133 7.63 7.60 -3.26
N THR A 134 7.72 8.20 -4.44
CA THR A 134 9.00 8.49 -5.10
C THR A 134 9.86 9.46 -4.27
N GLN A 135 9.28 10.55 -3.77
CA GLN A 135 9.99 11.49 -2.89
C GLN A 135 10.48 10.83 -1.60
N MET A 136 9.67 9.94 -1.01
CA MET A 136 10.05 9.17 0.19
C MET A 136 11.21 8.20 -0.08
N ILE A 137 11.22 7.52 -1.25
CA ILE A 137 12.31 6.63 -1.67
C ILE A 137 13.63 7.38 -1.82
N PHE A 138 13.60 8.59 -2.38
CA PHE A 138 14.79 9.43 -2.57
C PHE A 138 15.13 10.32 -1.37
N THR A 139 14.38 10.22 -0.27
CA THR A 139 14.71 10.91 0.98
C THR A 139 15.52 9.98 1.86
N ASP A 140 16.81 10.30 2.02
CA ASP A 140 17.69 9.59 2.94
C ASP A 140 17.06 9.51 4.33
N GLN A 141 17.32 8.41 5.04
CA GLN A 141 16.82 8.12 6.39
C GLN A 141 15.35 7.67 6.47
N LEU A 142 14.56 7.73 5.39
CA LEU A 142 13.20 7.17 5.40
C LEU A 142 13.18 5.70 4.94
N PRO A 143 12.57 4.78 5.72
CA PRO A 143 12.40 3.40 5.31
C PRO A 143 11.16 3.29 4.41
N SER A 144 11.29 3.69 3.14
CA SER A 144 10.15 3.74 2.18
C SER A 144 9.38 2.42 2.07
N ASN A 145 10.06 1.28 2.20
CA ASN A 145 9.44 -0.06 2.15
C ASN A 145 8.72 -0.45 3.44
N SER A 146 8.95 0.25 4.55
CA SER A 146 8.24 0.04 5.82
C SER A 146 7.19 1.12 6.07
N MET A 147 6.60 1.62 4.98
CA MET A 147 5.49 2.56 4.99
C MET A 147 4.45 2.18 3.95
N ALA A 148 3.18 2.42 4.28
CA ALA A 148 2.10 2.53 3.30
C ALA A 148 1.72 4.01 3.18
N ILE A 149 1.52 4.45 1.95
CA ILE A 149 1.16 5.83 1.59
C ILE A 149 -0.09 5.69 0.74
N VAL A 150 -1.18 6.33 1.14
CA VAL A 150 -2.45 6.30 0.42
C VAL A 150 -2.87 7.73 0.15
N ALA A 151 -3.29 8.03 -1.08
CA ALA A 151 -3.88 9.32 -1.42
C ALA A 151 -5.34 9.15 -1.85
N GLU A 152 -6.23 9.96 -1.30
CA GLU A 152 -7.66 9.97 -1.65
C GLU A 152 -8.23 11.39 -1.52
N GLY A 153 -8.83 11.92 -2.58
CA GLY A 153 -9.45 13.25 -2.58
C GLY A 153 -8.45 14.39 -2.29
N GLY A 154 -7.16 14.19 -2.55
CA GLY A 154 -6.07 15.10 -2.16
C GLY A 154 -5.61 15.01 -0.70
N ASN A 155 -6.24 14.17 0.14
CA ASN A 155 -5.74 13.84 1.47
C ASN A 155 -4.71 12.71 1.37
N VAL A 156 -3.70 12.74 2.24
CA VAL A 156 -2.64 11.72 2.29
C VAL A 156 -2.66 11.04 3.64
N TYR A 157 -2.72 9.71 3.64
CA TYR A 157 -2.70 8.89 4.82
C TYR A 157 -1.39 8.10 4.86
N LEU A 158 -0.64 8.25 5.93
CA LEU A 158 0.66 7.64 6.13
C LEU A 158 0.57 6.58 7.24
N MET A 159 1.02 5.38 6.93
CA MET A 159 1.15 4.26 7.87
C MET A 159 2.57 3.71 7.77
N GLY A 160 3.07 3.06 8.83
CA GLY A 160 4.44 2.58 8.84
C GLY A 160 4.95 2.28 10.24
N ILE A 161 6.06 1.55 10.34
CA ILE A 161 6.80 1.32 11.58
C ILE A 161 8.01 2.24 11.57
N LEU A 162 7.93 3.37 12.29
CA LEU A 162 8.88 4.47 12.18
C LEU A 162 9.41 4.91 13.55
N THR A 163 10.61 5.46 13.58
CA THR A 163 11.06 6.26 14.72
C THR A 163 10.37 7.62 14.74
N GLN A 164 10.44 8.34 15.86
CA GLN A 164 9.86 9.68 15.95
C GLN A 164 10.43 10.65 14.90
N ASN A 165 11.73 10.55 14.61
CA ASN A 165 12.41 11.39 13.63
C ASN A 165 11.97 11.04 12.19
N GLU A 166 11.91 9.75 11.87
CA GLU A 166 11.40 9.27 10.57
C GLU A 166 9.95 9.69 10.35
N ALA A 167 9.09 9.58 11.37
CA ALA A 167 7.69 10.02 11.29
C ALA A 167 7.57 11.53 11.05
N ALA A 168 8.40 12.34 11.71
CA ALA A 168 8.44 13.79 11.49
C ALA A 168 8.88 14.12 10.06
N LEU A 169 9.91 13.44 9.57
CA LEU A 169 10.42 13.62 8.21
C LEU A 169 9.41 13.17 7.15
N ALA A 170 8.78 12.01 7.31
CA ALA A 170 7.76 11.50 6.40
C ALA A 170 6.58 12.48 6.30
N LYS A 171 6.06 12.96 7.43
CA LYS A 171 5.00 13.99 7.43
C LYS A 171 5.42 15.25 6.67
N LYS A 172 6.65 15.72 6.89
CA LYS A 172 7.19 16.91 6.22
C LYS A 172 7.32 16.71 4.71
N VAL A 173 7.79 15.55 4.26
CA VAL A 173 7.88 15.23 2.83
C VAL A 173 6.48 15.26 2.20
N ALA A 174 5.53 14.53 2.78
CA ALA A 174 4.16 14.48 2.27
C ALA A 174 3.48 15.86 2.26
N SER A 175 3.57 16.64 3.36
CA SER A 175 2.92 17.95 3.46
C SER A 175 3.48 18.98 2.47
N ASN A 176 4.72 18.81 2.02
CA ASN A 176 5.37 19.72 1.07
C ASN A 176 5.14 19.30 -0.39
N THR A 177 4.46 18.18 -0.65
CA THR A 177 4.18 17.73 -2.00
C THR A 177 3.02 18.53 -2.60
N ASN A 178 3.25 19.24 -3.71
CA ASN A 178 2.19 19.94 -4.43
C ASN A 178 1.03 18.99 -4.78
N GLY A 179 -0.18 19.38 -4.40
CA GLY A 179 -1.41 18.60 -4.59
C GLY A 179 -1.99 18.03 -3.29
N VAL A 180 -1.19 17.99 -2.21
CA VAL A 180 -1.65 17.54 -0.89
C VAL A 180 -2.46 18.63 -0.20
N LYS A 181 -3.64 18.25 0.31
CA LYS A 181 -4.52 19.10 1.12
C LYS A 181 -4.24 18.93 2.61
N GLU A 182 -4.20 17.69 3.07
CA GLU A 182 -4.00 17.34 4.47
C GLU A 182 -3.24 16.02 4.59
N VAL A 183 -2.49 15.86 5.70
CA VAL A 183 -1.70 14.67 5.99
C VAL A 183 -2.14 14.06 7.32
N PHE A 184 -2.61 12.83 7.25
CA PHE A 184 -2.98 12.00 8.39
C PHE A 184 -1.91 10.93 8.61
N ALA A 185 -1.56 10.66 9.86
CA ALA A 185 -0.46 9.76 10.20
C ALA A 185 -0.85 8.74 11.27
N TYR A 186 -0.78 7.46 10.93
CA TYR A 186 -1.16 6.32 11.78
C TYR A 186 0.02 5.37 12.07
N PHE A 187 1.22 5.94 12.22
CA PHE A 187 2.45 5.20 12.45
C PHE A 187 2.43 4.34 13.72
N ASP A 188 3.19 3.25 13.71
CA ASP A 188 3.72 2.61 14.90
C ASP A 188 5.06 3.25 15.22
N ILE A 189 5.11 4.05 16.29
CA ILE A 189 6.33 4.70 16.72
C ILE A 189 7.20 3.73 17.53
N ILE A 190 8.44 3.53 17.09
CA ILE A 190 9.43 2.64 17.72
C ILE A 190 10.67 3.43 18.17
N SER A 191 11.43 2.84 19.10
CA SER A 191 12.73 3.37 19.52
C SER A 191 13.82 3.08 18.49
N ASP A 192 14.94 3.81 18.54
CA ASP A 192 16.10 3.51 17.68
C ASP A 192 16.69 2.13 17.95
N ALA A 193 16.64 1.66 19.20
CA ALA A 193 17.07 0.30 19.55
C ALA A 193 16.21 -0.76 18.87
N GLU A 194 14.88 -0.55 18.85
CA GLU A 194 13.94 -1.44 18.20
C GLU A 194 14.08 -1.40 16.67
N LYS A 195 14.29 -0.21 16.09
CA LYS A 195 14.61 -0.05 14.67
C LYS A 195 15.79 -0.93 14.27
N ASN A 196 16.89 -0.83 15.02
CA ASN A 196 18.10 -1.61 14.76
C ASN A 196 17.86 -3.12 14.90
N ARG A 197 16.98 -3.55 15.81
CA ARG A 197 16.59 -4.96 15.97
C ARG A 197 15.83 -5.47 14.74
N LEU A 198 14.82 -4.73 14.30
CA LEU A 198 13.97 -5.10 13.16
C LEU A 198 14.74 -5.11 11.84
N GLU A 199 15.63 -4.13 11.62
CA GLU A 199 16.46 -4.07 10.41
C GLU A 199 17.49 -5.21 10.35
N LYS A 200 17.96 -5.71 11.50
CA LYS A 200 18.82 -6.91 11.55
C LYS A 200 18.03 -8.19 11.27
N GLN A 201 16.78 -8.26 11.73
CA GLN A 201 15.91 -9.43 11.50
C GLN A 201 15.49 -9.53 10.02
N GLY A 202 15.08 -8.41 9.38
CA GLY A 202 14.74 -8.41 7.96
C GLY A 202 15.91 -8.87 7.07
N LYS A 203 17.14 -8.45 7.39
CA LYS A 203 18.35 -8.93 6.68
C LYS A 203 18.61 -10.42 6.85
N ALA A 204 18.20 -11.03 7.97
CA ALA A 204 18.37 -12.46 8.19
C ALA A 204 17.34 -13.28 7.38
N ASP A 205 16.08 -12.83 7.36
CA ASP A 205 15.01 -13.48 6.60
C ASP A 205 15.26 -13.45 5.08
N ASP A 206 15.80 -12.34 4.55
CA ASP A 206 16.15 -12.20 3.11
C ASP A 206 17.31 -13.12 2.67
N THR A 207 18.10 -13.66 3.61
CA THR A 207 19.25 -14.53 3.29
C THR A 207 18.92 -16.02 3.29
N GLN A 208 17.72 -16.43 3.72
CA GLN A 208 17.28 -17.81 3.62
C GLN A 208 16.53 -18.06 2.30
N PRO A 209 16.98 -19.00 1.44
CA PRO A 209 16.18 -19.41 0.29
C PRO A 209 14.88 -20.03 0.76
N SER A 210 13.74 -19.44 0.39
CA SER A 210 12.42 -20.03 0.58
C SER A 210 12.31 -21.28 -0.29
N SER A 211 12.77 -22.41 0.25
CA SER A 211 12.65 -23.71 -0.41
C SER A 211 11.17 -24.08 -0.47
N PRO A 212 10.61 -24.41 -1.65
CA PRO A 212 9.23 -24.90 -1.73
C PRO A 212 9.05 -26.16 -0.88
N PRO A 213 7.86 -26.40 -0.30
CA PRO A 213 7.61 -27.66 0.39
C PRO A 213 7.79 -28.80 -0.61
N VAL A 214 8.78 -29.65 -0.35
CA VAL A 214 8.93 -30.93 -1.05
C VAL A 214 7.82 -31.84 -0.54
N ASN A 215 6.73 -31.93 -1.31
CA ASN A 215 5.73 -32.97 -1.10
C ASN A 215 6.41 -34.33 -1.31
N LYS A 216 6.46 -35.14 -0.26
CA LYS A 216 6.71 -36.59 -0.34
C LYS A 216 5.39 -37.33 -0.53
#